data_AF-A0A8B7P3R0-F1
#
_entry.id   AF-A0A8B7P3R0-F1
#
_cell.length_a   1.000
_cell.length_b   1.000
_cell.length_c   1.000
_cell.angle_alpha   90.00
_cell.angle_beta   90.00
_cell.angle_gamma   90.00
#
_symmetry.space_group_name_H-M   'P 1'
#
loop_
_entity.id
_entity.type
_entity.pdbx_description
1 polymer ?
#
loop_
_entity_poly.entity_id
_entity_poly.type
_entity_poly.pdbx_seq_one_letter_code
_entity_poly.pdbx_strand_id
1 'polypeptide(L)'
;MMKPVCLVLLLTATFAYSGVEGENACTTAIKNNLNYTALNSAFHFCASDPAGRAALIKNSGKLCAHYDYFTGDITCEIRAAPFMKCAAKELGYLNANDGSIKNTKILAEYKTYATSDPKCKVDIYNFAVYKCGTTIANYAFLAKAACLFRKMDQYTR
;
A
#
# COMPACT_ATOMS: atom_id res chain seq x y z
N MET A 1 -0.89 23.86 -11.71
CA MET A 1 -0.25 23.49 -10.42
C MET A 1 -1.34 23.06 -9.43
N MET A 2 -1.75 21.80 -9.43
CA MET A 2 -2.46 21.23 -8.28
C MET A 2 -1.39 20.70 -7.33
N LYS A 3 -1.41 21.20 -6.09
CA LYS A 3 -0.36 20.99 -5.11
C LYS A 3 -0.29 19.50 -4.73
N PRO A 4 0.90 18.88 -4.63
CA PRO A 4 1.10 17.51 -4.15
C PRO A 4 0.59 17.28 -2.72
N VAL A 5 0.22 18.36 -2.02
CA VAL A 5 -0.36 18.39 -0.67
C VAL A 5 -1.67 17.61 -0.57
N CYS A 6 -2.49 17.52 -1.61
CA CYS A 6 -3.74 16.72 -1.56
C CYS A 6 -3.47 15.21 -1.46
N LEU A 7 -2.43 14.70 -2.12
CA LEU A 7 -2.09 13.27 -2.05
C LEU A 7 -1.50 12.89 -0.68
N VAL A 8 -0.67 13.79 -0.13
CA VAL A 8 -0.09 13.67 1.22
C VAL A 8 -1.17 13.72 2.29
N LEU A 9 -2.16 14.61 2.16
CA LEU A 9 -3.31 14.69 3.07
C LEU A 9 -4.25 13.50 2.94
N LEU A 10 -4.47 12.96 1.72
CA LEU A 10 -5.27 11.75 1.52
C LEU A 10 -4.63 10.55 2.22
N LEU A 11 -3.33 10.33 2.03
CA LEU A 11 -2.61 9.24 2.68
C LEU A 11 -2.70 9.37 4.21
N THR A 12 -2.39 10.54 4.79
CA THR A 12 -2.45 10.71 6.25
C THR A 12 -3.86 10.69 6.83
N ALA A 13 -4.86 11.25 6.14
CA ALA A 13 -6.25 11.27 6.60
C ALA A 13 -6.91 9.88 6.57
N THR A 14 -6.56 9.04 5.58
CA THR A 14 -7.08 7.67 5.49
C THR A 14 -6.62 6.80 6.68
N PHE A 15 -5.44 7.09 7.26
CA PHE A 15 -4.94 6.41 8.45
C PHE A 15 -5.35 7.08 9.77
N ALA A 16 -5.56 8.40 9.79
CA ALA A 16 -6.05 9.08 10.99
C ALA A 16 -7.54 8.80 11.29
N TYR A 17 -8.35 8.51 10.26
CA TYR A 17 -9.79 8.21 10.43
C TYR A 17 -10.09 6.74 10.77
N SER A 18 -9.09 5.86 10.81
CA SER A 18 -9.31 4.46 11.22
C SER A 18 -9.18 4.23 12.73
N GLY A 19 -8.95 5.28 13.51
CA GLY A 19 -8.99 5.23 14.97
C GLY A 19 -10.41 5.17 15.58
N VAL A 20 -11.45 4.92 14.78
CA VAL A 20 -12.85 4.98 15.23
C VAL A 20 -13.45 3.58 15.21
N GLU A 21 -13.49 2.94 16.38
CA GLU A 21 -14.28 1.74 16.75
C GLU A 21 -14.43 0.64 15.66
N GLY A 22 -13.62 -0.41 15.75
CA GLY A 22 -13.87 -1.68 15.02
C GLY A 22 -12.73 -2.24 14.16
N GLU A 23 -11.57 -1.59 14.18
CA GLU A 23 -10.34 -2.10 13.53
C GLU A 23 -9.67 -3.16 14.42
N ASN A 24 -9.27 -4.30 13.84
CA ASN A 24 -8.67 -5.39 14.63
C ASN A 24 -7.20 -5.11 14.99
N ALA A 25 -6.69 -5.80 16.01
CA ALA A 25 -5.33 -5.59 16.51
C ALA A 25 -4.24 -5.83 15.44
N CYS A 26 -4.44 -6.76 14.51
CA CYS A 26 -3.50 -7.01 13.42
C CYS A 26 -3.38 -5.81 12.48
N THR A 27 -4.51 -5.21 12.10
CA THR A 27 -4.53 -4.06 11.21
C THR A 27 -3.89 -2.83 11.86
N THR A 28 -4.22 -2.56 13.13
CA THR A 28 -3.59 -1.49 13.92
C THR A 28 -2.09 -1.69 14.03
N ALA A 29 -1.63 -2.92 14.28
CA ALA A 29 -0.21 -3.23 14.40
C ALA A 29 0.53 -2.99 13.07
N ILE A 30 -0.04 -3.38 11.93
CA ILE A 30 0.57 -3.05 10.63
C ILE A 30 0.61 -1.54 10.41
N LYS A 31 -0.48 -0.81 10.67
CA LYS A 31 -0.52 0.65 10.51
C LYS A 31 0.52 1.36 11.34
N ASN A 32 0.72 0.95 12.60
CA ASN A 32 1.70 1.59 13.48
C ASN A 32 3.14 1.31 13.07
N ASN A 33 3.41 0.15 12.44
CA ASN A 33 4.74 -0.23 12.00
C ASN A 33 5.03 0.13 10.54
N LEU A 34 4.02 0.52 9.76
CA LEU A 34 4.25 1.09 8.43
C LEU A 34 5.09 2.36 8.58
N ASN A 35 6.28 2.35 7.98
CA ASN A 35 7.18 3.49 8.01
C ASN A 35 6.64 4.60 7.08
N TYR A 36 5.66 5.37 7.57
CA TYR A 36 5.03 6.46 6.81
C TYR A 36 6.03 7.52 6.38
N THR A 37 7.08 7.75 7.17
CA THR A 37 8.16 8.67 6.80
C THR A 37 8.89 8.18 5.55
N ALA A 38 9.26 6.90 5.50
CA ALA A 38 9.88 6.30 4.32
C ALA A 38 8.92 6.28 3.12
N LEU A 39 7.64 5.97 3.34
CA LEU A 39 6.63 5.95 2.28
C LEU A 39 6.42 7.35 1.68
N ASN A 40 6.28 8.38 2.53
CA ASN A 40 6.16 9.76 2.09
C ASN A 40 7.42 10.24 1.36
N SER A 41 8.61 9.90 1.88
CA SER A 41 9.89 10.24 1.24
C SER A 41 9.99 9.61 -0.15
N ALA A 42 9.71 8.31 -0.27
CA ALA A 42 9.67 7.61 -1.55
C ALA A 42 8.66 8.23 -2.52
N PHE A 43 7.47 8.60 -2.05
CA PHE A 43 6.43 9.21 -2.88
C PHE A 43 6.85 10.60 -3.38
N HIS A 44 7.48 11.41 -2.54
CA HIS A 44 8.01 12.72 -2.93
C HIS A 44 9.13 12.59 -3.96
N PHE A 45 10.06 11.66 -3.74
CA PHE A 45 11.13 11.38 -4.70
C PHE A 45 10.55 10.95 -6.05
N CYS A 46 9.62 10.01 -6.05
CA CYS A 46 9.03 9.46 -7.27
C CYS A 46 8.05 10.39 -7.99
N ALA A 47 7.49 11.38 -7.28
CA ALA A 47 6.72 12.45 -7.92
C ALA A 47 7.62 13.41 -8.71
N SER A 48 8.91 13.45 -8.38
CA SER A 48 9.93 14.25 -9.06
C SER A 48 10.62 13.50 -10.21
N ASP A 49 10.60 12.17 -10.18
CA ASP A 49 11.06 11.33 -11.30
C ASP A 49 10.22 11.57 -12.56
N PRO A 50 10.81 11.76 -13.76
CA PRO A 50 10.04 12.04 -14.98
C PRO A 50 8.99 10.98 -15.33
N ALA A 51 9.30 9.70 -15.18
CA ALA A 51 8.38 8.61 -15.49
C ALA A 51 7.28 8.50 -14.43
N GLY A 52 7.65 8.62 -13.15
CA GLY A 52 6.70 8.68 -12.03
C GLY A 52 5.74 9.87 -12.15
N ARG A 53 6.25 11.06 -12.48
CA ARG A 53 5.45 12.27 -12.70
C ARG A 53 4.51 12.13 -13.89
N ALA A 54 4.97 11.55 -14.99
CA ALA A 54 4.11 11.30 -16.15
C ALA A 54 2.97 10.31 -15.82
N ALA A 55 3.27 9.27 -15.02
CA ALA A 55 2.25 8.34 -14.53
C ALA A 55 1.23 9.05 -13.62
N LEU A 56 1.67 9.89 -12.68
CA LEU A 56 0.77 10.67 -11.82
C LEU A 56 -0.17 11.57 -12.64
N ILE A 57 0.35 12.28 -13.65
CA ILE A 57 -0.47 13.14 -14.53
C ILE A 57 -1.50 12.32 -15.31
N LYS A 58 -1.11 11.14 -15.83
CA LYS A 58 -2.05 10.24 -16.51
C LYS A 58 -3.12 9.70 -15.55
N ASN A 59 -2.76 9.51 -14.29
CA ASN A 59 -3.64 8.99 -13.26
C ASN A 59 -4.58 10.06 -12.67
N SER A 60 -4.25 11.35 -12.78
CA SER A 60 -5.12 12.44 -12.33
C SER A 60 -6.28 12.78 -13.28
N GLY A 61 -6.44 12.04 -14.38
CA GLY A 61 -7.55 12.23 -15.33
C GLY A 61 -8.89 11.67 -14.82
N LYS A 62 -10.00 12.04 -15.47
CA LYS A 62 -11.38 11.68 -15.08
C LYS A 62 -11.57 10.17 -14.80
N LEU A 63 -10.89 9.30 -15.55
CA LEU A 63 -10.99 7.84 -15.38
C LEU A 63 -10.48 7.35 -14.01
N CYS A 64 -9.43 7.97 -13.47
CA CYS A 64 -8.75 7.54 -12.25
C CYS A 64 -8.80 8.59 -11.15
N ALA A 65 -9.74 9.54 -11.24
CA ALA A 65 -9.85 10.68 -10.32
C ALA A 65 -10.08 10.26 -8.85
N HIS A 66 -10.62 9.06 -8.62
CA HIS A 66 -10.87 8.50 -7.29
C HIS A 66 -9.91 7.37 -6.91
N TYR A 67 -8.88 7.10 -7.71
CA TYR A 67 -7.90 6.08 -7.39
C TYR A 67 -7.00 6.54 -6.24
N ASP A 68 -6.99 5.80 -5.15
CA ASP A 68 -6.29 6.15 -3.90
C ASP A 68 -5.10 5.23 -3.58
N TYR A 69 -4.70 4.37 -4.52
CA TYR A 69 -3.65 3.35 -4.38
C TYR A 69 -3.94 2.18 -3.43
N PHE A 70 -4.97 2.27 -2.59
CA PHE A 70 -5.44 1.20 -1.70
C PHE A 70 -6.60 0.43 -2.33
N THR A 71 -7.35 1.11 -3.18
CA THR A 71 -8.45 0.56 -3.96
C THR A 71 -8.60 1.24 -5.30
N GLY A 72 -9.00 0.45 -6.29
CA GLY A 72 -9.56 0.99 -7.52
C GLY A 72 -9.47 0.03 -8.68
N ASP A 73 -9.78 0.56 -9.85
CA ASP A 73 -9.77 -0.17 -11.11
C ASP A 73 -8.34 -0.59 -11.51
N ILE A 74 -8.18 -1.82 -11.99
CA ILE A 74 -6.89 -2.36 -12.46
C ILE A 74 -6.26 -1.48 -13.54
N THR A 75 -7.07 -0.79 -14.35
CA THR A 75 -6.62 0.18 -15.35
C THR A 75 -5.86 1.34 -14.71
N CYS A 76 -6.28 1.80 -13.53
CA CYS A 76 -5.62 2.85 -12.78
C CYS A 76 -4.34 2.34 -12.10
N GLU A 77 -4.34 1.11 -11.62
CA GLU A 77 -3.12 0.47 -11.11
C GLU A 77 -2.03 0.37 -12.21
N ILE A 78 -2.41 -0.07 -13.42
CA ILE A 78 -1.50 -0.15 -14.57
C ILE A 78 -0.95 1.23 -14.93
N ARG A 79 -1.78 2.27 -14.91
CA ARG A 79 -1.34 3.66 -15.17
C ARG A 79 -0.43 4.20 -14.08
N ALA A 80 -0.69 3.84 -12.83
CA ALA A 80 0.12 4.21 -11.68
C ALA A 80 1.43 3.40 -11.57
N ALA A 81 1.54 2.26 -12.28
CA ALA A 81 2.64 1.32 -12.15
C ALA A 81 4.03 1.95 -12.27
N PRO A 82 4.33 2.91 -13.17
CA PRO A 82 5.65 3.54 -13.20
C PRO A 82 5.97 4.33 -11.93
N PHE A 83 5.00 5.06 -11.36
CA PHE A 83 5.15 5.76 -10.09
C PHE A 83 5.34 4.78 -8.94
N MET A 84 4.49 3.74 -8.86
CA MET A 84 4.56 2.73 -7.80
C MET A 84 5.82 1.86 -7.90
N LYS A 85 6.34 1.62 -9.10
CA LYS A 85 7.63 0.95 -9.33
C LYS A 85 8.77 1.78 -8.76
N CYS A 86 8.78 3.09 -9.00
CA CYS A 86 9.76 3.97 -8.37
C CYS A 86 9.66 3.89 -6.84
N ALA A 87 8.45 3.99 -6.27
CA ALA A 87 8.28 3.95 -4.82
C ALA A 87 8.74 2.60 -4.24
N ALA A 88 8.43 1.49 -4.91
CA ALA A 88 8.90 0.17 -4.53
C ALA A 88 10.42 0.04 -4.61
N LYS A 89 11.09 0.75 -5.52
CA LYS A 89 12.56 0.79 -5.59
C LYS A 89 13.14 1.46 -4.36
N GLU A 90 12.66 2.66 -4.02
CA GLU A 90 13.11 3.43 -2.86
C GLU A 90 12.87 2.69 -1.54
N LEU A 91 11.79 1.93 -1.44
CA LEU A 91 11.48 1.08 -0.28
C LEU A 91 12.25 -0.26 -0.26
N GLY A 92 13.08 -0.54 -1.27
CA GLY A 92 13.84 -1.79 -1.36
C GLY A 92 12.96 -3.02 -1.58
N TYR A 93 11.80 -2.84 -2.20
CA TYR A 93 10.81 -3.87 -2.52
C TYR A 93 10.99 -4.48 -3.91
N LEU A 94 11.99 -4.05 -4.68
CA LEU A 94 12.30 -4.65 -5.98
C LEU A 94 13.40 -5.69 -5.90
N ASN A 95 13.28 -6.73 -6.73
CA ASN A 95 14.35 -7.65 -7.08
C ASN A 95 15.42 -6.90 -7.90
N ALA A 96 16.69 -7.14 -7.58
CA ALA A 96 17.80 -6.44 -8.23
C ALA A 96 17.94 -6.81 -9.71
N ASN A 97 17.55 -8.03 -10.08
CA ASN A 97 17.88 -8.64 -11.36
C ASN A 97 16.89 -8.25 -12.48
N ASP A 98 15.60 -8.19 -12.16
CA ASP A 98 14.50 -8.00 -13.13
C ASP A 98 13.59 -6.81 -12.78
N GLY A 99 13.80 -6.17 -11.62
CA GLY A 99 12.96 -5.07 -11.13
C GLY A 99 11.51 -5.50 -10.83
N SER A 100 11.25 -6.80 -10.64
CA SER A 100 9.96 -7.32 -10.18
C SER A 100 9.79 -7.10 -8.67
N ILE A 101 8.55 -7.15 -8.17
CA ILE A 101 8.26 -6.99 -6.73
C ILE A 101 8.74 -8.22 -5.94
N LYS A 102 9.41 -7.96 -4.82
CA LYS A 102 9.73 -8.93 -3.76
C LYS A 102 8.48 -9.27 -2.94
N ASN A 103 7.55 -10.03 -3.53
CA ASN A 103 6.28 -10.41 -2.89
C ASN A 103 6.48 -11.00 -1.49
N THR A 104 7.41 -11.95 -1.37
CA THR A 104 7.72 -12.64 -0.11
C THR A 104 8.26 -11.68 0.95
N LYS A 105 9.10 -10.72 0.57
CA LYS A 105 9.63 -9.71 1.50
C LYS A 105 8.50 -8.84 2.07
N ILE A 106 7.65 -8.29 1.21
CA ILE A 106 6.56 -7.39 1.62
C ILE A 106 5.58 -8.14 2.54
N LEU A 107 5.18 -9.36 2.18
CA LEU A 107 4.27 -10.15 2.99
C LEU A 107 4.90 -10.62 4.31
N ALA A 108 6.20 -10.90 4.34
CA ALA A 108 6.90 -11.21 5.58
C ALA A 108 6.96 -9.98 6.50
N GLU A 109 7.25 -8.81 5.95
CA GLU A 109 7.29 -7.54 6.68
C GLU A 109 5.92 -7.21 7.31
N TYR A 110 4.85 -7.30 6.52
CA TYR A 110 3.49 -7.13 7.04
C TYR A 110 3.09 -8.18 8.08
N LYS A 111 3.57 -9.43 7.93
CA LYS A 111 3.36 -10.47 8.94
C LYS A 111 4.05 -10.11 10.25
N THR A 112 5.33 -9.72 10.19
CA THR A 112 6.11 -9.29 11.35
C THR A 112 5.44 -8.12 12.05
N TYR A 113 4.94 -7.13 11.30
CA TYR A 113 4.23 -6.00 11.84
C TYR A 113 2.89 -6.38 12.47
N ALA A 114 2.11 -7.26 11.83
CA ALA A 114 0.85 -7.74 12.40
C ALA A 114 1.10 -8.45 13.74
N THR A 115 2.06 -9.37 13.76
CA THR A 115 2.35 -10.19 14.94
C THR A 115 3.20 -9.49 16.00
N SER A 116 3.58 -8.22 15.80
CA SER A 116 4.23 -7.44 16.86
C SER A 116 3.24 -7.10 17.98
N ASP A 117 1.94 -7.06 17.68
CA ASP A 117 0.90 -6.95 18.70
C ASP A 117 0.48 -8.37 19.15
N PRO A 118 0.63 -8.71 20.45
CA PRO A 118 0.27 -10.04 20.95
C PRO A 118 -1.23 -10.38 20.82
N LYS A 119 -2.10 -9.38 20.59
CA LYS A 119 -3.53 -9.58 20.32
C LYS A 119 -3.80 -10.02 18.88
N CYS A 120 -2.83 -9.86 17.98
CA CYS A 120 -2.92 -10.39 16.63
C CYS A 120 -2.48 -11.86 16.59
N LYS A 121 -3.44 -12.79 16.43
CA LYS A 121 -3.10 -14.19 16.18
C LYS A 121 -2.58 -14.36 14.74
N VAL A 122 -1.54 -15.16 14.57
CA VAL A 122 -0.92 -15.39 13.25
C VAL A 122 -1.91 -15.94 12.21
N ASP A 123 -2.92 -16.70 12.66
CA ASP A 123 -3.95 -17.27 11.81
C ASP A 123 -4.85 -16.23 11.15
N ILE A 124 -5.05 -15.07 11.79
CA ILE A 124 -5.79 -13.93 11.24
C ILE A 124 -5.07 -13.41 10.00
N TYR A 125 -3.76 -13.21 10.13
CA TYR A 125 -2.92 -12.75 9.03
C TYR A 125 -2.85 -13.79 7.91
N ASN A 126 -2.63 -15.06 8.26
CA ASN A 126 -2.56 -16.15 7.28
C ASN A 126 -3.88 -16.30 6.51
N PHE A 127 -5.04 -16.15 7.18
CA PHE A 127 -6.35 -16.12 6.53
C PHE A 127 -6.46 -14.97 5.52
N ALA A 128 -6.02 -13.77 5.89
CA ALA A 128 -6.04 -12.62 4.99
C ALA A 128 -5.15 -12.84 3.77
N VAL A 129 -3.94 -13.39 3.95
CA VAL A 129 -3.04 -13.75 2.84
C VAL A 129 -3.69 -14.80 1.94
N TYR A 130 -4.35 -15.83 2.50
CA TYR A 130 -5.08 -16.83 1.73
C TYR A 130 -6.18 -16.20 0.88
N LYS A 131 -6.95 -15.24 1.42
CA LYS A 131 -8.04 -14.57 0.69
C LYS A 131 -7.55 -13.55 -0.34
N CYS A 132 -6.46 -12.85 -0.07
CA CYS A 132 -5.93 -11.80 -0.95
C CYS A 132 -4.91 -12.31 -1.96
N GLY A 133 -4.41 -13.54 -1.80
CA GLY A 133 -3.33 -14.10 -2.59
C GLY A 133 -1.95 -13.49 -2.28
N THR A 134 -0.89 -14.18 -2.69
CA THR A 134 0.50 -13.82 -2.39
C THR A 134 1.18 -12.95 -3.45
N THR A 135 0.61 -12.87 -4.65
CA THR A 135 1.18 -12.09 -5.75
C THR A 135 0.74 -10.63 -5.69
N ILE A 136 1.70 -9.72 -5.87
CA ILE A 136 1.46 -8.29 -6.09
C ILE A 136 1.74 -7.98 -7.56
N ALA A 137 0.69 -7.67 -8.32
CA ALA A 137 0.80 -7.25 -9.71
C ALA A 137 0.92 -5.72 -9.81
N ASN A 138 1.43 -5.21 -10.94
CA ASN A 138 1.47 -3.78 -11.26
C ASN A 138 2.11 -2.87 -10.20
N TYR A 139 2.99 -3.41 -9.35
CA TYR A 139 3.58 -2.69 -8.22
C TYR A 139 2.53 -2.18 -7.20
N ALA A 140 1.32 -2.74 -7.19
CA ALA A 140 0.20 -2.31 -6.34
C ALA A 140 0.30 -2.87 -4.90
N PHE A 141 1.43 -2.66 -4.23
CA PHE A 141 1.68 -3.19 -2.87
C PHE A 141 0.79 -2.53 -1.81
N LEU A 142 0.33 -1.29 -2.02
CA LEU A 142 -0.65 -0.62 -1.15
C LEU A 142 -2.04 -1.24 -1.27
N ALA A 143 -2.49 -1.57 -2.49
CA ALA A 143 -3.74 -2.28 -2.70
C ALA A 143 -3.70 -3.68 -2.05
N LYS A 144 -2.54 -4.35 -2.09
CA LYS A 144 -2.33 -5.59 -1.34
C LYS A 144 -2.50 -5.39 0.16
N ALA A 145 -1.85 -4.38 0.74
CA ALA A 145 -1.99 -4.06 2.17
C ALA A 145 -3.45 -3.80 2.55
N ALA A 146 -4.17 -3.01 1.75
CA ALA A 146 -5.58 -2.71 1.98
C ALA A 146 -6.48 -3.97 1.91
N CYS A 147 -6.22 -4.88 0.97
CA CYS A 147 -6.91 -6.17 0.92
C CYS A 147 -6.69 -6.95 2.22
N LEU A 148 -5.44 -7.05 2.67
CA LEU A 148 -5.10 -7.78 3.90
C LEU A 148 -5.84 -7.19 5.10
N PHE A 149 -5.81 -5.86 5.27
CA PHE A 149 -6.52 -5.16 6.36
C PHE A 149 -8.00 -5.54 6.40
N ARG A 150 -8.70 -5.41 5.27
CA ARG A 150 -10.12 -5.74 5.17
C ARG A 150 -10.42 -7.21 5.48
N LYS A 151 -9.54 -8.13 5.10
CA LYS A 151 -9.74 -9.57 5.36
C LYS A 151 -9.40 -9.96 6.79
N MET A 152 -8.44 -9.27 7.42
CA MET A 152 -8.19 -9.42 8.84
C MET A 152 -9.38 -8.91 9.67
N ASP A 153 -9.97 -7.76 9.33
CA ASP A 153 -11.14 -7.23 10.04
C ASP A 153 -12.41 -8.09 9.87
N GLN A 154 -12.48 -8.89 8.80
CA GLN A 154 -13.55 -9.88 8.58
C GLN A 154 -13.33 -11.18 9.38
N TYR A 155 -12.11 -11.45 9.83
CA TYR A 155 -11.83 -12.62 10.63
C TYR A 155 -12.40 -12.39 12.02
N THR A 156 -13.49 -13.09 12.36
CA THR A 156 -14.32 -12.98 13.57
C THR A 156 -15.50 -11.99 13.55
N ARG A 157 -15.98 -11.54 12.38
CA ARG A 157 -17.36 -11.06 12.24
C ARG A 157 -18.27 -12.18 11.75
#